data_AF-A0AAV1NQB3-F1
#
_entry.id   AF-A0AAV1NQB3-F1
#
_cell.length_a   1.000
_cell.length_b   1.000
_cell.length_c   1.000
_cell.angle_alpha   90.00
_cell.angle_beta   90.00
_cell.angle_gamma   90.00
#
_symmetry.space_group_name_H-M   'P 1'
#
loop_
_entity.id
_entity.type
_entity.pdbx_description
1 polymer ?
#
loop_
_entity_poly.entity_id
_entity_poly.type
_entity_poly.pdbx_seq_one_letter_code
_entity_poly.pdbx_strand_id
1 'polypeptide(L)'
;MAFSIRFGLLCMCSIMLLFLPAQGRFQRTKRALPVCCTSTSKAHINSAVISCVHQSIDTFSHCPIDAYIFTTDQNKQYCVDPTADWLQRRLDRLRKRGIICNNL
;
A
#
# COMPACT_ATOMS: atom_id res chain seq x y z
N MET A 1 -33.57 -50.49 6.41
CA MET A 1 -33.04 -49.62 5.34
C MET A 1 -32.28 -48.44 5.95
N ALA A 2 -31.09 -48.68 6.52
CA ALA A 2 -30.38 -47.67 7.35
C ALA A 2 -28.91 -47.44 6.95
N PHE A 3 -28.45 -48.01 5.83
CA PHE A 3 -27.06 -47.86 5.36
C PHE A 3 -26.87 -46.74 4.32
N SER A 4 -27.94 -46.31 3.64
CA SER A 4 -27.86 -45.32 2.57
C SER A 4 -27.72 -43.87 3.10
N ILE A 5 -28.22 -43.61 4.32
CA ILE A 5 -28.27 -42.26 4.91
C ILE A 5 -26.89 -41.81 5.41
N ARG A 6 -26.07 -42.75 5.93
CA ARG A 6 -24.73 -42.43 6.46
C ARG A 6 -23.75 -42.05 5.37
N PHE A 7 -23.85 -42.66 4.19
CA PHE A 7 -22.98 -42.37 3.06
C PHE A 7 -23.28 -41.00 2.42
N GLY A 8 -24.56 -40.62 2.35
CA GLY A 8 -24.99 -39.30 1.86
C GLY A 8 -24.54 -38.15 2.76
N LEU A 9 -24.63 -38.31 4.08
CA LEU A 9 -24.19 -37.30 5.05
C LEU A 9 -22.67 -37.07 5.03
N LEU A 10 -21.87 -38.13 4.88
CA LEU A 10 -20.42 -38.03 4.75
C LEU A 10 -20.01 -37.35 3.43
N CYS A 11 -20.74 -37.60 2.35
CA CYS A 11 -20.47 -37.00 1.04
C CYS A 11 -20.77 -35.49 1.03
N MET A 12 -21.87 -35.07 1.65
CA MET A 12 -22.25 -33.64 1.74
C MET A 12 -21.31 -32.82 2.64
N CYS A 13 -20.83 -33.40 3.75
CA CYS A 13 -19.86 -32.73 4.63
C CYS A 13 -18.54 -32.42 3.92
N SER A 14 -18.10 -33.33 3.04
CA SER A 14 -16.86 -33.18 2.28
C SER A 14 -16.91 -32.04 1.25
N ILE A 15 -18.09 -31.80 0.67
CA ILE A 15 -18.31 -30.74 -0.32
C ILE A 15 -18.32 -29.36 0.36
N MET A 16 -18.85 -29.23 1.58
CA MET A 16 -18.91 -27.94 2.28
C MET A 16 -17.53 -27.40 2.71
N LEU A 17 -16.56 -28.30 2.96
CA LEU A 17 -15.16 -27.94 3.25
C LEU A 17 -14.38 -27.46 2.02
N LEU A 18 -14.80 -27.83 0.80
CA LEU A 18 -14.22 -27.34 -0.45
C LEU A 18 -14.75 -25.97 -0.86
N PHE A 19 -15.87 -25.52 -0.28
CA PHE A 19 -16.52 -24.24 -0.56
C PHE A 19 -16.42 -23.22 0.59
N LEU A 20 -15.41 -23.33 1.47
CA LEU A 20 -14.96 -22.16 2.22
C LEU A 20 -14.00 -21.37 1.30
N PRO A 21 -14.44 -20.31 0.60
CA PRO A 21 -13.46 -19.38 0.09
C PRO A 21 -12.93 -18.67 1.34
N ALA A 22 -11.73 -19.04 1.78
CA ALA A 22 -10.95 -18.22 2.68
C ALA A 22 -10.59 -16.92 1.93
N GLN A 23 -11.57 -16.04 1.73
CA GLN A 23 -11.32 -14.66 1.32
C GLN A 23 -10.97 -13.86 2.56
N GLY A 24 -9.87 -14.26 3.20
CA GLY A 24 -9.01 -13.31 3.88
C GLY A 24 -8.46 -12.38 2.79
N ARG A 25 -9.19 -11.30 2.51
CA ARG A 25 -8.79 -10.33 1.52
C ARG A 25 -7.47 -9.71 1.97
N PHE A 26 -6.44 -10.12 1.24
CA PHE A 26 -5.28 -9.33 0.86
C PHE A 26 -4.14 -9.22 1.88
N GLN A 27 -3.49 -10.36 2.14
CA GLN A 27 -2.07 -10.35 2.46
C GLN A 27 -1.29 -10.38 1.13
N ARG A 28 -0.98 -9.21 0.58
CA ARG A 28 0.04 -9.09 -0.48
C ARG A 28 1.42 -9.18 0.17
N THR A 29 1.83 -10.39 0.53
CA THR A 29 3.26 -10.75 0.63
C THR A 29 3.69 -11.34 -0.71
N LYS A 30 3.57 -10.55 -1.78
CA LYS A 30 4.54 -10.69 -2.88
C LYS A 30 5.85 -10.14 -2.31
N ARG A 31 7.01 -10.71 -2.63
CA ARG A 31 8.27 -9.93 -2.55
C ARG A 31 8.01 -8.67 -3.36
N ALA A 32 7.68 -7.59 -2.66
CA ALA A 32 7.13 -6.41 -3.29
C ALA A 32 8.27 -5.77 -4.03
N LEU A 33 8.23 -5.84 -5.37
CA LEU A 33 8.93 -4.87 -6.18
C LEU A 33 8.65 -3.49 -5.56
N PRO A 34 9.67 -2.66 -5.26
CA PRO A 34 9.46 -1.37 -4.60
C PRO A 34 8.36 -0.63 -5.35
N VAL A 35 7.26 -0.33 -4.65
CA VAL A 35 6.11 0.36 -5.23
C VAL A 35 6.55 1.79 -5.47
N CYS A 36 7.05 2.07 -6.66
CA CYS A 36 7.42 3.41 -7.02
C CYS A 36 6.29 4.16 -7.71
N CYS A 37 6.35 5.48 -7.58
CA CYS A 37 5.46 6.37 -8.26
C CYS A 37 5.71 6.27 -9.77
N THR A 38 4.63 6.08 -10.53
CA THR A 38 4.62 6.15 -12.00
C THR A 38 4.05 7.48 -12.50
N SER A 39 3.44 8.26 -11.60
CA SER A 39 2.96 9.61 -11.83
C SER A 39 3.02 10.43 -10.54
N THR A 40 3.09 11.74 -10.67
CA THR A 40 3.10 12.69 -9.55
C THR A 40 1.88 13.59 -9.60
N SER A 41 1.52 14.17 -8.45
CA SER A 41 0.46 15.17 -8.35
C SER A 41 0.94 16.41 -7.61
N LYS A 42 0.51 17.57 -8.10
CA LYS A 42 0.69 18.87 -7.43
C LYS A 42 -0.46 19.20 -6.47
N ALA A 43 -1.48 18.34 -6.39
CA ALA A 43 -2.64 18.57 -5.54
C ALA A 43 -2.23 18.63 -4.06
N HIS A 44 -2.78 19.60 -3.34
CA HIS A 44 -2.47 19.77 -1.92
C HIS A 44 -3.03 18.62 -1.08
N ILE A 45 -2.21 18.07 -0.19
CA ILE A 45 -2.59 16.97 0.70
C ILE A 45 -2.91 17.53 2.08
N ASN A 46 -4.19 17.47 2.45
CA ASN A 46 -4.68 17.94 3.75
C ASN A 46 -4.52 16.92 4.87
N SER A 47 -4.36 15.64 4.54
CA SER A 47 -4.24 14.54 5.50
C SER A 47 -2.96 14.63 6.34
N ALA A 48 -3.00 14.06 7.55
CA ALA A 48 -1.82 13.94 8.39
C ALA A 48 -0.84 12.94 7.76
N VAL A 49 0.40 13.38 7.53
CA VAL A 49 1.48 12.53 7.03
C VAL A 49 2.23 11.98 8.22
N ILE A 50 2.41 10.66 8.27
CA ILE A 50 3.14 9.94 9.34
C ILE A 50 4.53 9.53 8.90
N SER A 51 4.76 9.33 7.60
CA SER A 51 6.07 9.06 7.03
C SER A 51 6.18 9.62 5.63
N CYS A 52 7.42 9.86 5.21
CA CYS A 52 7.75 10.45 3.95
C CYS A 52 9.00 9.78 3.39
N VAL A 53 9.02 9.56 2.08
CA VAL A 53 10.21 9.05 1.38
C VAL A 53 10.40 9.81 0.08
N HIS A 54 11.63 10.14 -0.25
CA HIS A 54 12.02 10.77 -1.49
C HIS A 54 12.50 9.70 -2.48
N GLN A 55 11.77 9.56 -3.57
CA GLN A 55 12.13 8.71 -4.69
C GLN A 55 12.89 9.57 -5.71
N SER A 56 14.21 9.46 -5.70
CA SER A 56 15.08 10.12 -6.69
C SER A 56 15.34 9.22 -7.88
N ILE A 57 15.35 9.80 -9.08
CA ILE A 57 15.70 9.11 -10.33
C ILE A 57 17.11 8.51 -10.25
N ASP A 58 18.03 9.21 -9.58
CA ASP A 58 19.45 8.81 -9.49
C ASP A 58 19.64 7.60 -8.57
N THR A 59 18.79 7.46 -7.56
CA THR A 59 18.88 6.38 -6.57
C THR A 59 18.16 5.13 -7.05
N PHE A 60 17.19 5.29 -7.96
CA PHE A 60 16.26 4.24 -8.37
C PHE A 60 16.20 4.10 -9.90
N SER A 61 17.10 3.29 -10.46
CA SER A 61 17.18 3.00 -11.90
C SER A 61 15.88 2.42 -12.49
N HIS A 62 15.05 1.80 -11.66
CA HIS A 62 13.77 1.21 -12.07
C HIS A 62 12.57 2.17 -11.99
N CYS A 63 12.75 3.37 -11.43
CA CYS A 63 11.67 4.31 -11.19
C CYS A 63 12.02 5.67 -11.80
N PRO A 64 11.59 5.93 -13.05
CA PRO A 64 12.13 6.99 -13.89
C PRO A 64 11.63 8.39 -13.55
N ILE A 65 10.96 8.58 -12.42
CA ILE A 65 10.41 9.87 -12.00
C ILE A 65 10.86 10.23 -10.60
N ASP A 66 11.10 11.53 -10.42
CA ASP A 66 11.40 12.13 -9.14
C ASP A 66 10.09 12.44 -8.39
N ALA A 67 9.95 11.96 -7.15
CA ALA A 67 8.71 12.07 -6.40
C ALA A 67 8.91 12.02 -4.90
N TYR A 68 8.05 12.71 -4.16
CA TYR A 68 7.91 12.50 -2.71
C TYR A 68 6.71 11.60 -2.42
N ILE A 69 6.95 10.49 -1.74
CA ILE A 69 5.92 9.55 -1.31
C ILE A 69 5.51 9.88 0.12
N PHE A 70 4.30 10.41 0.28
CA PHE A 70 3.74 10.69 1.60
C PHE A 70 2.82 9.56 2.03
N THR A 71 3.11 8.95 3.18
CA THR A 71 2.20 8.00 3.81
C THR A 71 1.42 8.70 4.90
N THR A 72 0.10 8.57 4.83
CA THR A 72 -0.83 9.17 5.79
C THR A 72 -1.13 8.23 6.96
N ASP A 73 -1.71 8.78 8.03
CA ASP A 73 -2.26 8.04 9.17
C ASP A 73 -3.31 6.98 8.75
N GLN A 74 -4.02 7.22 7.66
CA GLN A 74 -4.93 6.26 7.02
C GLN A 74 -4.22 5.19 6.18
N ASN A 75 -2.89 5.10 6.26
CA ASN A 75 -2.06 4.20 5.46
C ASN A 75 -2.22 4.39 3.93
N LYS A 76 -2.66 5.57 3.50
CA LYS A 76 -2.71 5.95 2.08
C LYS A 76 -1.41 6.62 1.67
N GLN A 77 -0.91 6.24 0.50
CA GLN A 77 0.28 6.81 -0.11
C GLN A 77 -0.10 7.80 -1.20
N TYR A 78 0.62 8.92 -1.24
CA TYR A 78 0.46 9.96 -2.26
C TYR A 78 1.81 10.28 -2.87
N CYS A 79 1.87 10.26 -4.21
CA CYS A 79 3.01 10.68 -5.00
C CYS A 79 2.92 12.18 -5.27
N VAL A 80 3.82 12.94 -4.66
CA VAL A 80 3.86 14.40 -4.75
C VAL A 80 4.96 14.81 -5.71
N ASP A 81 4.62 15.75 -6.58
CA ASP A 81 5.57 16.37 -7.51
C ASP A 81 6.58 17.25 -6.74
N PRO A 82 7.89 17.06 -6.93
CA PRO A 82 8.94 17.88 -6.32
C PRO A 82 8.80 19.38 -6.61
N THR A 83 8.18 19.73 -7.73
CA THR A 83 7.97 21.10 -8.22
C THR A 83 6.72 21.77 -7.65
N ALA A 84 6.02 21.16 -6.69
CA ALA A 84 4.84 21.76 -6.07
C ALA A 84 5.21 22.90 -5.10
N ASP A 85 4.66 24.10 -5.30
CA ASP A 85 4.97 25.33 -4.53
C ASP A 85 4.72 25.22 -3.01
N TRP A 86 3.90 24.28 -2.59
CA TRP A 86 3.56 24.03 -1.19
C TRP A 86 4.46 22.98 -0.52
N LEU A 87 5.21 22.21 -1.29
CA LEU A 87 5.93 21.03 -0.82
C LEU A 87 7.01 21.41 0.19
N GLN A 88 7.88 22.37 -0.12
CA GLN A 88 8.96 22.79 0.78
C GLN A 88 8.43 23.22 2.16
N ARG A 89 7.40 24.07 2.18
CA ARG A 89 6.70 24.47 3.43
C ARG A 89 6.04 23.30 4.15
N ARG A 90 5.63 22.25 3.43
CA ARG A 90 5.10 21.03 4.05
C ARG A 90 6.21 20.19 4.65
N LEU A 91 7.33 20.00 3.95
CA LEU A 91 8.51 19.28 4.43
C LEU A 91 9.07 19.91 5.70
N ASP A 92 9.17 21.24 5.76
CA ASP A 92 9.61 21.95 6.97
C ASP A 92 8.69 21.68 8.17
N ARG A 93 7.38 21.65 7.94
CA ARG A 93 6.39 21.32 8.99
C ARG A 93 6.52 19.88 9.46
N LEU A 94 6.83 18.95 8.56
CA LEU A 94 7.07 17.54 8.90
C LEU A 94 8.36 17.38 9.69
N ARG A 95 9.43 18.05 9.28
CA ARG A 95 10.72 18.05 10.01
C ARG A 95 10.58 18.58 11.43
N LYS A 96 9.81 19.66 11.63
CA LYS A 96 9.49 20.18 12.98
C LYS A 96 8.73 19.20 13.86
N ARG A 97 8.04 18.21 13.26
CA ARG A 97 7.34 17.13 13.95
C ARG A 97 8.19 15.87 14.12
N GLY A 98 9.46 15.89 13.70
CA GLY A 98 10.35 14.73 13.74
C GLY A 98 10.16 13.74 12.58
N ILE A 99 9.39 14.10 11.55
CA ILE A 99 9.20 13.28 10.36
C ILE A 99 10.19 13.74 9.29
N ILE A 100 11.21 12.91 9.03
CA ILE A 100 12.25 13.18 8.04
C ILE A 100 12.00 12.32 6.82
N CYS A 101 12.03 12.94 5.64
CA CYS A 101 11.97 12.22 4.38
C CYS A 101 13.34 11.62 4.09
N ASN A 102 13.43 10.30 4.13
CA ASN A 102 14.65 9.59 3.70
C ASN A 102 14.63 9.42 2.19
N ASN A 103 15.78 9.23 1.57
CA ASN A 103 15.83 8.76 0.19
C ASN A 103 15.52 7.25 0.17
N LEU A 104 14.70 6.81 -0.79
CA LEU A 104 14.36 5.41 -1.01
C LEU A 104 15.49 4.67 -1.73
#